data_AF-M5P9B0-F1
#
_entry.id   AF-M5P9B0-F1
#
_cell.length_a   1.000
_cell.length_b   1.000
_cell.length_c   1.000
_cell.angle_alpha   90.00
_cell.angle_beta   90.00
_cell.angle_gamma   90.00
#
_symmetry.space_group_name_H-M   'P 1'
#
loop_
_entity.id
_entity.type
_entity.pdbx_description
1 polymer ?
#
loop_
_entity_poly.entity_id
_entity_poly.type
_entity_poly.pdbx_seq_one_letter_code
_entity_poly.pdbx_strand_id
1 'polypeptide(L)'
;MEQAKQMYLELLKKAILFEIWQEHERYIPLSTPVPESLQKQIGLKNVKIVQYVVPDYERRKAGTDWPPIAHSMIGRVRMNHLQMCMETVLTENIAGDFIETGVWRGGACIFMKGFLKVHGEDGRTVWVADSFEGLPAPDIEKYPQDKGDRHHKVDFLRVSLEEVKQNFEKYDLLEDNVRFLKGWFKDTLPSAPIDQLAILRLDGDMYESTMDSLSNLYDKVSKGGFVIIDDFTLKGCHAAVLDFLKEHGLDESILVSIDPYSVYWRKP
;
A
#
# COMPACT_ATOMS: atom_id res chain seq x y z
N MET A 1 1.01 11.00 -28.36
CA MET A 1 0.77 9.78 -27.56
C MET A 1 1.27 9.97 -26.13
N GLU A 2 2.51 10.43 -25.92
CA GLU A 2 3.07 10.63 -24.58
C GLU A 2 2.23 11.52 -23.65
N GLN A 3 1.77 12.67 -24.15
CA GLN A 3 0.90 13.57 -23.38
C GLN A 3 -0.40 12.87 -22.90
N ALA A 4 -0.98 11.99 -23.72
CA ALA A 4 -2.20 11.27 -23.35
C ALA A 4 -1.93 10.24 -22.24
N LYS A 5 -0.77 9.57 -22.27
CA LYS A 5 -0.34 8.66 -21.19
C LYS A 5 -0.20 9.43 -19.88
N GLN A 6 0.48 10.58 -19.91
CA GLN A 6 0.67 11.39 -18.71
C GLN A 6 -0.67 11.92 -18.16
N MET A 7 -1.58 12.36 -19.03
CA MET A 7 -2.92 12.77 -18.61
C MET A 7 -3.72 11.63 -17.96
N TYR A 8 -3.62 10.41 -18.52
CA TYR A 8 -4.23 9.22 -17.93
C TYR A 8 -3.65 8.92 -16.54
N LEU A 9 -2.33 8.87 -16.41
CA LEU A 9 -1.67 8.59 -15.12
C LEU A 9 -1.99 9.65 -14.07
N GLU A 10 -2.02 10.93 -14.46
CA GLU A 10 -2.42 11.99 -13.54
C GLU A 10 -3.87 11.86 -13.08
N LEU A 11 -4.78 11.56 -14.00
CA LEU A 11 -6.18 11.32 -13.66
C LEU A 11 -6.34 10.09 -12.76
N LEU A 12 -5.62 9.01 -13.05
CA LEU A 12 -5.63 7.77 -12.29
C LEU A 12 -5.18 8.02 -10.84
N LYS A 13 -4.07 8.74 -10.64
CA LYS A 13 -3.61 9.14 -9.30
C LYS A 13 -4.67 9.96 -8.56
N LYS A 14 -5.26 10.96 -9.23
CA LYS A 14 -6.33 11.79 -8.63
C LYS A 14 -7.55 10.97 -8.22
N ALA A 15 -7.95 10.00 -9.05
CA ALA A 15 -9.10 9.15 -8.77
C ALA A 15 -8.83 8.17 -7.62
N ILE A 16 -7.66 7.51 -7.61
CA ILE A 16 -7.26 6.56 -6.56
C ILE A 16 -7.14 7.24 -5.20
N LEU A 17 -6.51 8.42 -5.17
CA LEU A 17 -6.34 9.24 -3.96
C LEU A 17 -7.58 10.08 -3.63
N PHE A 18 -8.65 9.96 -4.42
CA PHE A 18 -9.90 10.70 -4.26
C PHE A 18 -9.74 12.22 -4.22
N GLU A 19 -8.69 12.75 -4.87
CA GLU A 19 -8.36 14.17 -4.87
C GLU A 19 -9.37 15.04 -5.63
N ILE A 20 -10.12 14.45 -6.55
CA ILE A 20 -11.14 15.13 -7.35
C ILE A 20 -12.39 15.44 -6.50
N TRP A 21 -12.62 14.65 -5.46
CA TRP A 21 -13.90 14.57 -4.76
C TRP A 21 -13.77 14.65 -3.23
N GLN A 22 -12.65 15.17 -2.71
CA GLN A 22 -12.38 15.17 -1.26
C GLN A 22 -13.51 15.83 -0.46
N GLU A 23 -14.24 16.79 -1.04
CA GLU A 23 -15.42 17.40 -0.44
C GLU A 23 -16.54 16.41 -0.08
N HIS A 24 -16.49 15.17 -0.56
CA HIS A 24 -17.42 14.09 -0.23
C HIS A 24 -16.93 13.18 0.92
N GLU A 25 -15.68 13.30 1.36
CA GLU A 25 -15.10 12.57 2.50
C GLU A 25 -15.33 13.29 3.84
N ARG A 26 -16.57 13.75 4.08
CA ARG A 26 -16.95 14.54 5.27
C ARG A 26 -17.48 13.73 6.44
N TYR A 27 -17.72 12.44 6.25
CA TYR A 27 -18.42 11.61 7.22
C TYR A 27 -17.65 10.32 7.48
N ILE A 28 -17.12 10.18 8.69
CA ILE A 28 -16.45 8.95 9.14
C ILE A 28 -17.43 8.16 10.00
N PRO A 29 -17.83 6.93 9.60
CA PRO A 29 -18.70 6.09 10.42
C PRO A 29 -18.05 5.75 11.76
N LEU A 30 -18.80 5.90 12.85
CA LEU A 30 -18.40 5.41 14.16
C LEU A 30 -18.92 3.99 14.38
N SER A 31 -18.18 3.18 15.15
CA SER A 31 -18.60 1.83 15.54
C SER A 31 -19.74 1.81 16.57
N THR A 32 -20.03 2.96 17.19
CA THR A 32 -21.12 3.11 18.15
C THR A 32 -22.49 2.86 17.51
N PRO A 33 -23.27 1.88 17.99
CA PRO A 33 -24.60 1.62 17.45
C PRO A 33 -25.57 2.74 17.82
N VAL A 34 -26.53 3.01 16.94
CA VAL A 34 -27.60 3.98 17.21
C VAL A 34 -28.67 3.33 18.09
N PRO A 35 -29.03 3.88 19.26
CA PRO A 35 -30.03 3.28 20.13
C PRO A 35 -31.38 3.06 19.43
N GLU A 36 -32.00 1.89 19.59
CA GLU A 36 -33.30 1.58 18.96
C GLU A 36 -34.40 2.58 19.32
N SER A 37 -34.39 3.09 20.54
CA SER A 37 -35.34 4.12 21.00
C SER A 37 -35.24 5.39 20.18
N LEU A 38 -34.01 5.84 19.89
CA LEU A 38 -33.75 6.99 19.04
C LEU A 38 -34.18 6.72 17.59
N GLN A 39 -33.86 5.53 17.05
CA GLN A 39 -34.29 5.13 15.71
C GLN A 39 -35.81 5.15 15.56
N LYS A 40 -36.55 4.64 16.56
CA LYS A 40 -38.01 4.69 16.62
C LYS A 40 -38.53 6.12 16.72
N GLN A 41 -37.90 6.96 17.55
CA GLN A 41 -38.29 8.36 17.74
C GLN A 41 -38.13 9.19 16.45
N ILE A 42 -37.05 8.98 15.70
CA ILE A 42 -36.80 9.71 14.44
C ILE A 42 -37.43 9.05 13.21
N GLY A 43 -38.02 7.85 13.36
CA GLY A 43 -38.68 7.13 12.27
C GLY A 43 -37.74 6.59 11.18
N LEU A 44 -36.44 6.48 11.45
CA LEU A 44 -35.45 5.99 10.48
C LEU A 44 -34.94 4.60 10.87
N LYS A 45 -34.63 3.79 9.86
CA LYS A 45 -33.97 2.48 9.97
C LYS A 45 -32.61 2.55 9.30
N ASN A 46 -31.70 1.63 9.65
CA ASN A 46 -30.38 1.49 9.03
C ASN A 46 -29.52 2.76 9.15
N VAL A 47 -29.58 3.43 10.30
CA VAL A 47 -28.79 4.64 10.57
C VAL A 47 -27.44 4.30 11.19
N LYS A 48 -26.43 5.13 10.90
CA LYS A 48 -25.10 5.10 11.55
C LYS A 48 -24.80 6.47 12.15
N ILE A 49 -24.13 6.48 13.30
CA ILE A 49 -23.51 7.72 13.81
C ILE A 49 -22.25 7.96 12.99
N VAL A 50 -22.09 9.20 12.53
CA VAL A 50 -20.91 9.64 11.79
C VAL A 50 -20.27 10.81 12.51
N GLN A 51 -18.95 10.86 12.48
CA GLN A 51 -18.20 12.07 12.81
C GLN A 51 -18.12 12.94 11.55
N TYR A 52 -18.53 14.20 11.68
CA TYR A 52 -18.28 15.20 10.65
C TYR A 52 -16.81 15.62 10.68
N VAL A 53 -16.14 15.56 9.54
CA VAL A 53 -14.75 15.99 9.37
C VAL A 53 -14.65 16.96 8.20
N VAL A 54 -13.66 17.85 8.29
CA VAL A 54 -13.27 18.72 7.18
C VAL A 54 -12.09 18.06 6.47
N PRO A 55 -12.21 17.69 5.18
CA PRO A 55 -11.11 17.14 4.41
C PRO A 55 -9.91 18.10 4.42
N ASP A 56 -8.72 17.54 4.62
CA ASP A 56 -7.46 18.28 4.62
C ASP A 56 -6.63 17.87 3.42
N TYR A 57 -6.62 18.73 2.40
CA TYR A 57 -5.97 18.49 1.12
C TYR A 57 -4.45 18.33 1.26
N GLU A 58 -3.81 19.04 2.19
CA GLU A 58 -2.37 18.92 2.40
C GLU A 58 -2.04 17.61 3.12
N ARG A 59 -2.88 17.17 4.06
CA ARG A 59 -2.73 15.84 4.65
C ARG A 59 -2.92 14.72 3.62
N ARG A 60 -3.89 14.83 2.70
CA ARG A 60 -4.04 13.88 1.58
C ARG A 60 -2.81 13.86 0.69
N LYS A 61 -2.29 15.03 0.34
CA LYS A 61 -1.09 15.15 -0.48
C LYS A 61 0.12 14.50 0.19
N ALA A 62 0.28 14.67 1.50
CA ALA A 62 1.34 14.07 2.31
C ALA A 62 1.08 12.59 2.70
N GLY A 63 -0.13 12.06 2.45
CA GLY A 63 -0.53 10.71 2.86
C GLY A 63 -0.57 10.52 4.38
N THR A 64 -0.99 11.56 5.11
CA THR A 64 -1.02 11.58 6.58
C THR A 64 -2.45 11.58 7.13
N ASP A 65 -3.44 11.34 6.29
CA ASP A 65 -4.83 11.10 6.67
C ASP A 65 -5.25 9.67 6.33
N TRP A 66 -6.37 9.24 6.92
CA TRP A 66 -6.98 7.94 6.63
C TRP A 66 -8.26 8.18 5.84
N PRO A 67 -8.21 8.07 4.51
CA PRO A 67 -9.31 8.47 3.64
C PRO A 67 -10.51 7.52 3.77
N PRO A 68 -11.71 8.01 4.13
CA PRO A 68 -12.87 7.13 4.31
C PRO A 68 -13.29 6.43 3.01
N ILE A 69 -13.01 6.99 1.83
CA ILE A 69 -13.47 6.50 0.53
C ILE A 69 -12.30 6.14 -0.41
N ALA A 70 -11.21 6.91 -0.43
CA ALA A 70 -10.10 6.70 -1.36
C ALA A 70 -9.56 5.25 -1.35
N HIS A 71 -9.02 4.78 -2.48
CA HIS A 71 -8.50 3.42 -2.61
C HIS A 71 -7.02 3.29 -2.19
N SER A 72 -6.35 4.41 -1.87
CA SER A 72 -5.00 4.42 -1.28
C SER A 72 -4.86 5.56 -0.29
N MET A 73 -4.04 5.35 0.75
CA MET A 73 -3.72 6.35 1.77
C MET A 73 -2.28 6.89 1.69
N ILE A 74 -1.50 6.43 0.72
CA ILE A 74 -0.06 6.76 0.60
C ILE A 74 0.16 8.23 0.21
N GLY A 75 -0.88 8.88 -0.29
CA GLY A 75 -0.85 10.28 -0.70
C GLY A 75 -0.12 10.54 -2.01
N ARG A 76 -0.13 11.82 -2.41
CA ARG A 76 0.38 12.26 -3.71
C ARG A 76 1.90 12.12 -3.83
N VAL A 77 2.63 12.42 -2.76
CA VAL A 77 4.10 12.41 -2.77
C VAL A 77 4.63 10.99 -3.05
N ARG A 78 4.18 9.99 -2.27
CA ARG A 78 4.57 8.60 -2.45
C ARG A 78 4.04 7.99 -3.76
N MET A 79 2.84 8.38 -4.22
CA MET A 79 2.31 7.93 -5.52
C MET A 79 3.14 8.47 -6.71
N ASN A 80 3.59 9.72 -6.65
CA ASN A 80 4.49 10.29 -7.64
C ASN A 80 5.87 9.63 -7.60
N HIS A 81 6.38 9.32 -6.41
CA HIS A 81 7.63 8.57 -6.26
C HIS A 81 7.53 7.17 -6.87
N LEU A 82 6.44 6.45 -6.59
CA LEU A 82 6.17 5.15 -7.20
C LEU A 82 6.15 5.24 -8.73
N GLN A 83 5.53 6.28 -9.31
CA GLN A 83 5.59 6.52 -10.75
C GLN A 83 7.02 6.70 -11.25
N MET A 84 7.84 7.53 -10.58
CA MET A 84 9.24 7.75 -10.95
C MET A 84 10.06 6.45 -10.93
N CYS A 85 9.86 5.59 -9.92
CA CYS A 85 10.50 4.27 -9.87
C CYS A 85 10.11 3.41 -11.08
N MET A 86 8.81 3.37 -11.42
CA MET A 86 8.32 2.59 -12.56
C MET A 86 8.82 3.12 -13.91
N GLU A 87 8.86 4.45 -14.09
CA GLU A 87 9.45 5.09 -15.26
C GLU A 87 10.95 4.74 -15.40
N THR A 88 11.68 4.76 -14.28
CA THR A 88 13.10 4.37 -14.27
C THR A 88 13.27 2.88 -14.62
N VAL A 89 12.42 2.00 -14.08
CA VAL A 89 12.43 0.57 -14.41
C VAL A 89 12.27 0.34 -15.91
N LEU A 90 11.32 1.02 -16.56
CA LEU A 90 11.12 0.87 -18.00
C LEU A 90 12.28 1.47 -18.79
N THR A 91 12.74 2.67 -18.41
CA THR A 91 13.84 3.38 -19.10
C THR A 91 15.15 2.59 -19.04
N GLU A 92 15.46 2.00 -17.89
CA GLU A 92 16.69 1.23 -17.68
C GLU A 92 16.53 -0.27 -17.98
N ASN A 93 15.36 -0.71 -18.46
CA ASN A 93 15.04 -2.11 -18.77
C ASN A 93 15.32 -3.08 -17.60
N ILE A 94 14.95 -2.67 -16.38
CA ILE A 94 15.15 -3.49 -15.19
C ILE A 94 14.15 -4.65 -15.22
N ALA A 95 14.65 -5.88 -15.18
CA ALA A 95 13.82 -7.09 -15.24
C ALA A 95 13.03 -7.31 -13.94
N GLY A 96 11.85 -7.92 -14.05
CA GLY A 96 11.07 -8.38 -12.91
C GLY A 96 9.70 -7.71 -12.75
N ASP A 97 8.89 -8.32 -11.91
CA ASP A 97 7.54 -7.91 -11.60
C ASP A 97 7.49 -6.75 -10.59
N PHE A 98 6.29 -6.24 -10.34
CA PHE A 98 6.03 -5.29 -9.25
C PHE A 98 5.28 -5.99 -8.13
N ILE A 99 5.64 -5.72 -6.88
CA ILE A 99 4.91 -6.21 -5.71
C ILE A 99 4.73 -5.10 -4.68
N GLU A 100 3.59 -5.19 -3.99
CA GLU A 100 3.31 -4.48 -2.75
C GLU A 100 2.92 -5.49 -1.67
N THR A 101 3.54 -5.38 -0.49
CA THR A 101 3.23 -6.17 0.71
C THR A 101 2.55 -5.28 1.73
N GLY A 102 1.22 -5.38 1.80
CA GLY A 102 0.33 -4.48 2.53
C GLY A 102 -0.32 -3.50 1.56
N VAL A 103 -1.54 -3.81 1.12
CA VAL A 103 -2.18 -3.13 -0.01
C VAL A 103 -3.42 -2.35 0.41
N TRP A 104 -3.99 -2.66 1.57
CA TRP A 104 -5.25 -2.10 2.04
C TRP A 104 -6.36 -2.22 0.97
N ARG A 105 -6.80 -1.11 0.38
CA ARG A 105 -7.82 -1.08 -0.71
C ARG A 105 -7.25 -1.32 -2.11
N GLY A 106 -5.94 -1.52 -2.23
CA GLY A 106 -5.23 -1.90 -3.46
C GLY A 106 -4.82 -0.73 -4.37
N GLY A 107 -5.02 0.52 -3.97
CA GLY A 107 -4.89 1.67 -4.88
C GLY A 107 -3.49 1.86 -5.48
N ALA A 108 -2.42 1.57 -4.73
CA ALA A 108 -1.07 1.65 -5.27
C ALA A 108 -0.79 0.54 -6.30
N CYS A 109 -1.23 -0.69 -6.03
CA CYS A 109 -1.21 -1.77 -7.02
C CYS A 109 -2.08 -1.47 -8.27
N ILE A 110 -3.26 -0.86 -8.10
CA ILE A 110 -4.10 -0.41 -9.22
C ILE A 110 -3.33 0.61 -10.07
N PHE A 111 -2.62 1.54 -9.43
CA PHE A 111 -1.77 2.49 -10.13
C PHE A 111 -0.62 1.81 -10.89
N MET A 112 0.07 0.84 -10.27
CA MET A 112 1.10 0.03 -10.94
C MET A 112 0.56 -0.66 -12.20
N LYS A 113 -0.61 -1.29 -12.11
CA LYS A 113 -1.22 -1.96 -13.26
C LYS A 113 -1.64 -0.99 -14.37
N GLY A 114 -2.25 0.13 -14.01
CA GLY A 114 -2.59 1.19 -14.98
C GLY A 114 -1.36 1.76 -15.69
N PHE A 115 -0.26 1.93 -14.94
CA PHE A 115 1.03 2.34 -15.49
C PHE A 115 1.57 1.35 -16.52
N LEU A 116 1.61 0.06 -16.21
CA LEU A 116 2.05 -0.96 -17.15
C LEU A 116 1.17 -1.00 -18.41
N LYS A 117 -0.16 -0.97 -18.24
CA LYS A 117 -1.13 -1.00 -19.35
C LYS A 117 -0.94 0.15 -20.33
N VAL A 118 -0.77 1.38 -19.85
CA VAL A 118 -0.61 2.54 -20.73
C VAL A 118 0.74 2.56 -21.46
N HIS A 119 1.72 1.81 -20.95
CA HIS A 119 3.02 1.62 -21.59
C HIS A 119 3.08 0.39 -22.50
N GLY A 120 2.06 -0.47 -22.51
CA GLY A 120 2.05 -1.72 -23.28
C GLY A 120 2.95 -2.81 -22.66
N GLU A 121 3.19 -2.74 -21.35
CA GLU A 121 4.01 -3.69 -20.61
C GLU A 121 3.17 -4.86 -20.10
N ASP A 122 2.79 -5.77 -21.01
CA ASP A 122 1.93 -6.92 -20.67
C ASP A 122 2.72 -8.09 -20.06
N GLY A 123 4.05 -8.07 -20.15
CA GLY A 123 4.93 -9.15 -19.68
C GLY A 123 5.24 -9.13 -18.18
N ARG A 124 4.85 -8.07 -17.45
CA ARG A 124 5.08 -7.93 -16.01
C ARG A 124 3.81 -8.20 -15.22
N THR A 125 3.96 -8.87 -14.08
CA THR A 125 2.90 -9.10 -13.11
C THR A 125 2.90 -7.99 -12.05
N VAL A 126 1.71 -7.59 -11.60
CA VAL A 126 1.52 -6.85 -10.35
C VAL A 126 1.05 -7.83 -9.28
N TRP A 127 1.89 -8.06 -8.29
CA TRP A 127 1.61 -8.90 -7.13
C TRP A 127 0.99 -8.08 -6.01
N VAL A 128 -0.20 -8.49 -5.60
CA VAL A 128 -1.01 -7.85 -4.57
C VAL A 128 -0.99 -8.76 -3.34
N ALA A 129 -0.06 -8.52 -2.41
CA ALA A 129 0.17 -9.37 -1.25
C ALA A 129 -0.38 -8.73 0.03
N ASP A 130 -1.36 -9.37 0.65
CA ASP A 130 -2.01 -8.89 1.87
C ASP A 130 -2.68 -10.05 2.61
N SER A 131 -2.95 -9.87 3.90
CA SER A 131 -3.81 -10.80 4.63
C SER A 131 -5.25 -10.73 4.11
N PHE A 132 -5.66 -9.56 3.61
CA PHE A 132 -7.04 -9.15 3.34
C PHE A 132 -7.94 -9.22 4.57
N GLU A 133 -7.30 -9.14 5.75
CA GLU A 133 -7.90 -9.27 7.06
C GLU A 133 -7.35 -8.21 8.03
N GLY A 134 -6.58 -7.23 7.55
CA GLY A 134 -5.88 -6.22 8.36
C GLY A 134 -4.58 -6.75 8.97
N LEU A 135 -4.07 -6.09 10.01
CA LEU A 135 -2.78 -6.45 10.61
C LEU A 135 -2.87 -7.64 11.59
N PRO A 136 -1.81 -8.45 11.72
CA PRO A 136 -1.75 -9.53 12.69
C PRO A 136 -1.62 -8.98 14.12
N ALA A 137 -2.08 -9.75 15.10
CA ALA A 137 -1.75 -9.45 16.49
C ALA A 137 -0.23 -9.62 16.70
N PRO A 138 0.46 -8.67 17.38
CA PRO A 138 1.90 -8.76 17.57
C PRO A 138 2.35 -10.03 18.29
N ASP A 139 3.25 -10.80 17.67
CA ASP A 139 3.99 -11.88 18.34
C ASP A 139 5.19 -11.28 19.08
N ILE A 140 4.94 -10.79 20.30
CA ILE A 140 5.96 -10.10 21.10
C ILE A 140 7.06 -11.01 21.64
N GLU A 141 6.87 -12.34 21.62
CA GLU A 141 7.91 -13.29 22.03
C GLU A 141 8.97 -13.40 20.93
N LYS A 142 8.53 -13.45 19.67
CA LYS A 142 9.43 -13.53 18.51
C LYS A 142 9.91 -12.15 18.04
N TYR A 143 9.04 -11.15 18.07
CA TYR A 143 9.26 -9.79 17.57
C TYR A 143 8.93 -8.74 18.65
N PRO A 144 9.76 -8.61 19.70
CA PRO A 144 9.51 -7.66 20.78
C PRO A 144 9.46 -6.18 20.33
N GLN A 145 9.97 -5.86 19.14
CA GLN A 145 9.91 -4.55 18.50
C GLN A 145 8.46 -4.08 18.25
N ASP A 146 7.54 -5.03 18.02
CA ASP A 146 6.11 -4.75 17.77
C ASP A 146 5.29 -4.63 19.07
N LYS A 147 5.95 -4.68 20.23
CA LYS A 147 5.27 -4.53 21.52
C LYS A 147 4.54 -3.20 21.60
N GLY A 148 3.23 -3.29 21.81
CA GLY A 148 2.34 -2.15 21.98
C GLY A 148 1.66 -1.70 20.70
N ASP A 149 1.94 -2.35 19.56
CA ASP A 149 1.18 -2.15 18.33
C ASP A 149 -0.30 -2.56 18.52
N ARG A 150 -1.21 -1.75 17.98
CA ARG A 150 -2.66 -1.93 18.10
C ARG A 150 -3.38 -1.90 16.75
N HIS A 151 -2.66 -1.86 15.64
CA HIS A 151 -3.26 -1.73 14.30
C HIS A 151 -4.17 -2.92 13.96
N HIS A 152 -3.87 -4.12 14.46
CA HIS A 152 -4.76 -5.30 14.34
C HIS A 152 -6.16 -5.11 14.93
N LYS A 153 -6.37 -4.09 15.79
CA LYS A 153 -7.68 -3.76 16.38
C LYS A 153 -8.46 -2.73 15.57
N VAL A 154 -7.90 -2.23 14.48
CA VAL A 154 -8.47 -1.16 13.67
C VAL A 154 -9.21 -1.78 12.49
N ASP A 155 -10.54 -1.85 12.57
CA ASP A 155 -11.38 -2.41 11.51
C ASP A 155 -11.23 -1.69 10.17
N PHE A 156 -10.85 -0.41 10.17
CA PHE A 156 -10.60 0.38 8.96
C PHE A 156 -9.49 -0.20 8.05
N LEU A 157 -8.55 -0.95 8.64
CA LEU A 157 -7.44 -1.59 7.92
C LEU A 157 -7.83 -2.97 7.38
N ARG A 158 -9.03 -3.49 7.70
CA ARG A 158 -9.50 -4.80 7.24
C ARG A 158 -10.27 -4.66 5.93
N VAL A 159 -9.62 -4.97 4.82
CA VAL A 159 -10.23 -4.94 3.48
C VAL A 159 -10.14 -6.32 2.85
N SER A 160 -11.29 -6.90 2.49
CA SER A 160 -11.36 -8.24 1.89
C SER A 160 -10.74 -8.30 0.49
N LEU A 161 -10.30 -9.50 0.08
CA LEU A 161 -9.79 -9.75 -1.27
C LEU A 161 -10.85 -9.41 -2.32
N GLU A 162 -12.11 -9.73 -2.03
CA GLU A 162 -13.25 -9.44 -2.89
C GLU A 162 -13.42 -7.93 -3.10
N GLU A 163 -13.28 -7.12 -2.04
CA GLU A 163 -13.33 -5.66 -2.13
C GLU A 163 -12.15 -5.11 -2.94
N VAL A 164 -10.93 -5.63 -2.73
CA VAL A 164 -9.76 -5.21 -3.53
C VAL A 164 -9.96 -5.55 -5.01
N LYS A 165 -10.44 -6.75 -5.34
CA LYS A 165 -10.77 -7.12 -6.74
C LYS A 165 -11.81 -6.20 -7.35
N GLN A 166 -12.89 -5.92 -6.63
CA GLN A 166 -13.90 -4.95 -7.05
C GLN A 166 -13.31 -3.56 -7.27
N ASN A 167 -12.32 -3.15 -6.45
CA ASN A 167 -11.62 -1.90 -6.66
C ASN A 167 -10.84 -1.91 -7.98
N PHE A 168 -10.12 -2.98 -8.33
CA PHE A 168 -9.47 -3.11 -9.64
C PHE A 168 -10.48 -3.07 -10.81
N GLU A 169 -11.64 -3.73 -10.66
CA GLU A 169 -12.69 -3.76 -11.68
C GLU A 169 -13.25 -2.37 -11.98
N LYS A 170 -13.36 -1.46 -10.99
CA LYS A 170 -13.79 -0.06 -11.20
C LYS A 170 -12.92 0.72 -12.19
N TYR A 171 -11.68 0.27 -12.42
CA TYR A 171 -10.73 0.92 -13.33
C TYR A 171 -10.52 0.14 -14.63
N ASP A 172 -11.21 -0.99 -14.85
CA ASP A 172 -10.95 -1.92 -15.95
C ASP A 172 -9.48 -2.40 -15.98
N LEU A 173 -8.93 -2.68 -14.78
CA LEU A 173 -7.53 -3.09 -14.58
C LEU A 173 -7.39 -4.46 -13.89
N LEU A 174 -8.48 -5.20 -13.66
CA LEU A 174 -8.39 -6.59 -13.20
C LEU A 174 -8.13 -7.52 -14.39
N GLU A 175 -6.87 -7.85 -14.62
CA GLU A 175 -6.39 -8.71 -15.71
C GLU A 175 -5.56 -9.88 -15.18
N ASP A 176 -5.20 -10.86 -16.02
CA ASP A 176 -4.50 -12.09 -15.62
C ASP A 176 -3.12 -11.83 -14.99
N ASN A 177 -2.45 -10.73 -15.35
CA ASN A 177 -1.19 -10.30 -14.77
C ASN A 177 -1.36 -9.44 -13.50
N VAL A 178 -2.54 -9.45 -12.87
CA VAL A 178 -2.74 -9.01 -11.48
C VAL A 178 -2.94 -10.26 -10.63
N ARG A 179 -1.95 -10.62 -9.81
CA ARG A 179 -1.95 -11.86 -9.02
C ARG A 179 -1.98 -11.55 -7.53
N PHE A 180 -2.84 -12.25 -6.81
CA PHE A 180 -3.08 -12.00 -5.39
C PHE A 180 -2.42 -13.07 -4.54
N LEU A 181 -1.72 -12.65 -3.49
CA LEU A 181 -1.17 -13.51 -2.44
C LEU A 181 -1.97 -13.25 -1.16
N LYS A 182 -3.00 -14.06 -0.93
CA LYS A 182 -3.88 -13.94 0.24
C LYS A 182 -3.33 -14.73 1.43
N GLY A 183 -3.01 -14.02 2.50
CA GLY A 183 -2.56 -14.58 3.77
C GLY A 183 -1.46 -13.75 4.40
N TRP A 184 -0.97 -14.19 5.56
CA TRP A 184 0.14 -13.51 6.23
C TRP A 184 1.43 -13.63 5.42
N PHE A 185 2.32 -12.64 5.54
CA PHE A 185 3.55 -12.60 4.74
C PHE A 185 4.45 -13.81 5.00
N LYS A 186 4.66 -14.20 6.26
CA LYS A 186 5.34 -15.45 6.63
C LYS A 186 4.80 -16.72 5.96
N ASP A 187 3.52 -16.76 5.61
CA ASP A 187 2.88 -17.94 5.05
C ASP A 187 2.86 -17.91 3.52
N THR A 188 2.87 -16.73 2.91
CA THR A 188 2.63 -16.55 1.48
C THR A 188 3.89 -16.22 0.68
N LEU A 189 4.80 -15.41 1.24
CA LEU A 189 5.98 -14.92 0.55
C LEU A 189 7.07 -15.99 0.31
N PRO A 190 7.35 -16.94 1.25
CA PRO A 190 8.42 -17.93 1.03
C PRO A 190 8.20 -18.81 -0.21
N SER A 191 6.95 -19.14 -0.52
CA SER A 191 6.57 -19.96 -1.67
C SER A 191 5.91 -19.16 -2.80
N ALA A 192 5.97 -17.83 -2.76
CA ALA A 192 5.38 -17.00 -3.80
C ALA A 192 6.07 -17.32 -5.14
N PRO A 193 5.31 -17.62 -6.21
CA PRO A 193 5.86 -17.99 -7.51
C PRO A 193 6.30 -16.73 -8.27
N ILE A 194 7.28 -16.04 -7.70
CA ILE A 194 7.90 -14.80 -8.16
C ILE A 194 9.36 -15.11 -8.45
N ASP A 195 9.78 -14.90 -9.69
CA ASP A 195 11.16 -15.14 -10.11
C ASP A 195 12.04 -13.92 -9.85
N GLN A 196 11.61 -12.74 -10.32
CA GLN A 196 12.33 -11.48 -10.17
C GLN A 196 11.39 -10.32 -9.91
N LEU A 197 11.87 -9.30 -9.18
CA LEU A 197 11.16 -8.07 -8.87
C LEU A 197 11.95 -6.86 -9.34
N ALA A 198 11.31 -5.95 -10.06
CA ALA A 198 11.87 -4.64 -10.38
C ALA A 198 11.49 -3.58 -9.33
N ILE A 199 10.33 -3.75 -8.68
CA ILE A 199 9.87 -2.92 -7.56
C ILE A 199 9.35 -3.83 -6.46
N LEU A 200 9.89 -3.63 -5.25
CA LEU A 200 9.44 -4.21 -4.00
C LEU A 200 8.99 -3.07 -3.07
N ARG A 201 7.68 -2.87 -2.90
CA ARG A 201 7.12 -1.87 -1.98
C ARG A 201 6.59 -2.53 -0.70
N LEU A 202 7.07 -2.12 0.45
CA LEU A 202 6.67 -2.60 1.77
C LEU A 202 5.86 -1.53 2.49
N ASP A 203 4.65 -1.90 2.92
CA ASP A 203 3.66 -1.02 3.55
C ASP A 203 2.84 -1.84 4.56
N GLY A 204 3.57 -2.54 5.43
CA GLY A 204 3.04 -3.53 6.37
C GLY A 204 3.18 -3.12 7.84
N ASP A 205 3.62 -1.89 8.12
CA ASP A 205 3.83 -1.21 9.41
C ASP A 205 4.79 -1.84 10.43
N MET A 206 4.69 -3.16 10.61
CA MET A 206 5.24 -3.91 11.73
C MET A 206 6.64 -4.44 11.43
N TYR A 207 7.43 -4.69 12.48
CA TYR A 207 8.71 -5.37 12.39
C TYR A 207 8.56 -6.75 11.73
N GLU A 208 7.61 -7.58 12.22
CA GLU A 208 7.33 -8.90 11.64
C GLU A 208 7.04 -8.78 10.14
N SER A 209 6.10 -7.90 9.76
CA SER A 209 5.70 -7.70 8.37
C SER A 209 6.84 -7.27 7.45
N THR A 210 7.64 -6.29 7.91
CA THR A 210 8.76 -5.75 7.15
C THR A 210 9.88 -6.78 7.00
N MET A 211 10.21 -7.50 8.08
CA MET A 211 11.25 -8.53 8.05
C MET A 211 10.84 -9.73 7.19
N ASP A 212 9.61 -10.24 7.35
CA ASP A 212 9.08 -11.33 6.51
C ASP A 212 9.13 -10.95 5.02
N SER A 213 8.83 -9.70 4.69
CA SER A 213 8.87 -9.20 3.31
C SER A 213 10.30 -9.09 2.78
N LEU A 214 11.21 -8.46 3.52
CA LEU A 214 12.60 -8.31 3.10
C LEU A 214 13.31 -9.66 2.99
N SER A 215 13.21 -10.53 4.01
CA SER A 215 13.89 -11.83 4.04
C SER A 215 13.45 -12.77 2.92
N ASN A 216 12.21 -12.69 2.44
CA ASN A 216 11.70 -13.58 1.39
C ASN A 216 11.80 -12.98 -0.03
N LEU A 217 11.79 -11.65 -0.16
CA LEU A 217 11.66 -10.99 -1.47
C LEU A 217 12.90 -10.20 -1.90
N TYR A 218 13.75 -9.74 -0.97
CA TYR A 218 14.87 -8.86 -1.32
C TYR A 218 15.83 -9.50 -2.32
N ASP A 219 16.13 -10.79 -2.17
CA ASP A 219 17.02 -11.51 -3.09
C ASP A 219 16.45 -11.62 -4.51
N LYS A 220 15.12 -11.59 -4.65
CA LYS A 220 14.42 -11.58 -5.94
C LYS A 220 14.45 -10.21 -6.61
N VAL A 221 14.77 -9.13 -5.88
CA VAL A 221 14.90 -7.80 -6.49
C VAL A 221 16.07 -7.80 -7.46
N SER A 222 15.82 -7.37 -8.69
CA SER A 222 16.84 -7.23 -9.72
C SER A 222 17.82 -6.12 -9.37
N LYS A 223 19.06 -6.24 -9.86
CA LYS A 223 20.05 -5.15 -9.79
C LYS A 223 19.48 -3.88 -10.44
N GLY A 224 19.64 -2.76 -9.75
CA GLY A 224 19.05 -1.46 -10.12
C GLY A 224 17.58 -1.30 -9.73
N GLY A 225 16.89 -2.38 -9.35
CA GLY A 225 15.50 -2.37 -8.90
C GLY A 225 15.32 -1.63 -7.58
N PHE A 226 14.08 -1.32 -7.25
CA PHE A 226 13.73 -0.45 -6.13
C PHE A 226 13.18 -1.25 -4.95
N VAL A 227 13.66 -0.92 -3.76
CA VAL A 227 13.02 -1.32 -2.50
C VAL A 227 12.49 -0.06 -1.83
N ILE A 228 11.18 -0.02 -1.59
CA ILE A 228 10.46 1.15 -1.06
C ILE A 228 9.88 0.75 0.29
N ILE A 229 10.12 1.57 1.31
CA ILE A 229 9.63 1.37 2.68
C ILE A 229 8.71 2.54 3.02
N ASP A 230 7.41 2.26 3.13
CA ASP A 230 6.42 3.30 3.37
C ASP A 230 6.42 3.81 4.81
N ASP A 231 6.59 2.89 5.75
CA ASP A 231 6.39 3.14 7.19
C ASP A 231 7.69 3.31 7.96
N PHE A 232 8.75 3.82 7.31
CA PHE A 232 10.09 3.85 7.88
C PHE A 232 10.19 4.59 9.22
N THR A 233 9.27 5.52 9.51
CA THR A 233 9.20 6.20 10.82
C THR A 233 8.53 5.41 11.93
N LEU A 234 7.78 4.34 11.61
CA LEU A 234 7.21 3.47 12.62
C LEU A 234 8.32 2.65 13.26
N LYS A 235 8.31 2.58 14.59
CA LYS A 235 9.40 1.98 15.37
C LYS A 235 9.71 0.53 14.95
N GLY A 236 8.68 -0.28 14.70
CA GLY A 236 8.81 -1.68 14.27
C GLY A 236 9.46 -1.78 12.89
N CYS A 237 8.85 -1.13 11.88
CA CYS A 237 9.40 -1.08 10.53
C CYS A 237 10.83 -0.50 10.48
N HIS A 238 11.10 0.61 11.17
CA HIS A 238 12.44 1.21 11.24
C HIS A 238 13.48 0.20 11.72
N ALA A 239 13.21 -0.46 12.85
CA ALA A 239 14.12 -1.45 13.42
C ALA A 239 14.34 -2.64 12.47
N ALA A 240 13.28 -3.12 11.80
CA ALA A 240 13.40 -4.22 10.84
C ALA A 240 14.30 -3.86 9.65
N VAL A 241 14.16 -2.65 9.10
CA VAL A 241 15.03 -2.20 8.01
C VAL A 241 16.48 -2.12 8.46
N LEU A 242 16.76 -1.52 9.62
CA LEU A 242 18.14 -1.39 10.11
C LEU A 242 18.78 -2.75 10.41
N ASP A 243 18.04 -3.66 11.05
CA ASP A 243 18.50 -5.03 11.30
C ASP A 243 18.79 -5.76 9.99
N PHE A 244 17.88 -5.66 9.01
CA PHE A 244 18.04 -6.27 7.69
C PHE A 244 19.29 -5.75 6.97
N LEU A 245 19.48 -4.42 6.88
CA LEU A 245 20.65 -3.82 6.23
C LEU A 245 21.95 -4.32 6.87
N LYS A 246 22.01 -4.33 8.21
CA LYS A 246 23.17 -4.82 8.96
C LYS A 246 23.46 -6.30 8.68
N GLU A 247 22.44 -7.15 8.67
CA GLU A 247 22.59 -8.58 8.37
C GLU A 247 23.11 -8.85 6.96
N HIS A 248 22.79 -7.96 6.01
CA HIS A 248 23.20 -8.06 4.61
C HIS A 248 24.48 -7.26 4.31
N GLY A 249 25.12 -6.67 5.31
CA GLY A 249 26.34 -5.87 5.15
C GLY A 249 26.12 -4.58 4.34
N LEU A 250 24.90 -4.04 4.35
CA LEU A 250 24.51 -2.80 3.71
C LEU A 250 24.58 -1.63 4.70
N ASP A 251 25.02 -0.48 4.22
CA ASP A 251 25.13 0.74 5.03
C ASP A 251 23.84 1.57 4.96
N GLU A 252 23.43 2.19 6.07
CA GLU A 252 22.22 3.02 6.14
C GLU A 252 22.25 4.22 5.17
N SER A 253 23.43 4.66 4.72
CA SER A 253 23.57 5.74 3.74
C SER A 253 22.98 5.43 2.35
N ILE A 254 22.61 4.16 2.07
CA ILE A 254 21.89 3.83 0.83
C ILE A 254 20.43 4.30 0.86
N LEU A 255 19.88 4.58 2.05
CA LEU A 255 18.51 5.00 2.22
C LEU A 255 18.32 6.45 1.77
N VAL A 256 17.33 6.66 0.91
CA VAL A 256 16.95 7.97 0.39
C VAL A 256 15.53 8.28 0.83
N SER A 257 15.33 9.43 1.47
CA SER A 257 13.99 9.90 1.89
C SER A 257 13.12 10.25 0.68
N ILE A 258 11.87 9.79 0.73
CA ILE A 258 10.82 10.18 -0.22
C ILE A 258 10.03 11.35 0.37
N ASP A 259 9.64 11.20 1.63
CA ASP A 259 8.95 12.17 2.46
C ASP A 259 9.41 11.98 3.93
N PRO A 260 8.85 12.70 4.92
CA PRO A 260 9.23 12.53 6.32
C PRO A 260 8.95 11.15 6.92
N TYR A 261 8.18 10.28 6.26
CA TYR A 261 7.71 9.00 6.79
C TYR A 261 8.34 7.79 6.12
N SER A 262 8.72 7.94 4.84
CA SER A 262 9.10 6.86 3.93
C SER A 262 10.48 7.05 3.31
N VAL A 263 11.13 5.92 3.02
CA VAL A 263 12.44 5.87 2.36
C VAL A 263 12.43 4.84 1.24
N TYR A 264 13.45 4.88 0.38
CA TYR A 264 13.72 3.82 -0.56
C TYR A 264 15.23 3.65 -0.76
N TRP A 265 15.61 2.59 -1.45
CA TRP A 265 16.93 2.48 -2.07
C TRP A 265 16.86 1.69 -3.37
N ARG A 266 17.90 1.82 -4.18
CA ARG A 266 18.10 0.99 -5.38
C ARG A 266 19.06 -0.16 -5.03
N LYS A 267 18.72 -1.39 -5.42
CA LYS A 267 19.58 -2.55 -5.19
C LYS A 267 20.87 -2.45 -6.03
N PRO A 268 22.07 -2.57 -5.44
CA PRO A 268 23.36 -2.35 -6.11
C PRO A 268 23.74 -3.42 -7.15
#